data_AF-M9R798-F1
#
_entry.id   AF-M9R798-F1
#
_cell.length_a   1.000
_cell.length_b   1.000
_cell.length_c   1.000
_cell.angle_alpha   90.00
_cell.angle_beta   90.00
_cell.angle_gamma   90.00
#
_symmetry.space_group_name_H-M   'P 1'
#
loop_
_entity.id
_entity.type
_entity.pdbx_description
1 polymer ?
#
loop_
_entity_poly.entity_id
_entity_poly.type
_entity_poly.pdbx_seq_one_letter_code
_entity_poly.pdbx_strand_id
1 'polypeptide(L)' 'MDTYIFLRELADSWALLALFIFLAFVWFWAFRPGSRDLHDDAANVIFRHEDGPVNDTTKGPEAQNE' A
#
# COMPACT_ATOMS: atom_id res chain seq x y z
N MET A 1 -35.52 -34.65 -18.22
CA MET A 1 -34.23 -34.61 -18.94
C MET A 1 -33.46 -33.32 -18.61
N ASP A 2 -33.86 -32.64 -17.53
CA ASP A 2 -33.55 -31.22 -17.30
C ASP A 2 -32.35 -31.05 -16.36
N THR A 3 -32.17 -31.99 -15.42
CA THR A 3 -31.05 -31.96 -14.46
C THR A 3 -29.68 -32.16 -15.12
N TYR A 4 -29.60 -32.97 -16.18
CA TYR A 4 -28.34 -33.24 -16.88
C TYR A 4 -27.85 -32.04 -17.69
N ILE A 5 -28.78 -31.30 -18.31
CA ILE A 5 -28.49 -30.07 -19.06
C ILE A 5 -28.02 -28.99 -18.09
N PHE A 6 -28.71 -28.81 -16.96
CA PHE A 6 -28.30 -27.88 -15.91
C PHE A 6 -26.89 -28.18 -15.37
N LEU A 7 -26.59 -29.45 -15.06
CA LEU A 7 -25.27 -29.85 -14.58
C LEU A 7 -24.17 -29.61 -15.63
N ARG A 8 -24.51 -29.77 -16.91
CA ARG A 8 -23.58 -29.60 -18.03
C ARG A 8 -23.31 -28.12 -18.32
N GLU A 9 -24.32 -27.27 -18.33
CA GLU A 9 -24.15 -25.82 -18.47
C GLU A 9 -23.34 -25.22 -17.32
N LEU A 10 -23.59 -25.72 -16.10
CA LEU A 10 -22.80 -25.34 -14.93
C LEU A 10 -21.36 -25.83 -15.05
N ALA A 11 -21.12 -27.05 -15.53
CA ALA A 11 -19.78 -27.60 -15.76
C ALA A 11 -18.99 -26.84 -16.85
N ASP A 12 -19.63 -26.47 -17.95
CA ASP A 12 -18.97 -25.84 -19.10
C ASP A 12 -18.55 -24.38 -18.81
N SER A 13 -19.24 -23.71 -17.87
CA SER A 13 -18.99 -22.30 -17.54
C SER A 13 -17.90 -22.07 -16.48
N TRP A 14 -17.35 -23.13 -15.86
CA TRP A 14 -16.32 -23.03 -14.80
C TRP A 14 -15.02 -22.36 -15.26
N ALA A 15 -14.57 -22.63 -16.48
CA ALA A 15 -13.32 -22.05 -16.98
C ALA A 15 -13.42 -20.52 -17.13
N LEU A 16 -14.56 -20.02 -17.63
CA LEU A 16 -14.83 -18.58 -17.75
C LEU A 16 -14.98 -17.93 -16.37
N LEU A 17 -15.64 -18.63 -15.44
CA LEU A 17 -15.84 -18.16 -14.07
C LEU A 17 -14.50 -18.06 -13.31
N ALA A 18 -13.60 -19.03 -13.49
CA ALA A 18 -12.27 -19.02 -12.91
C ALA A 18 -11.44 -17.82 -13.42
N LEU A 19 -11.46 -17.55 -14.72
CA LEU A 19 -10.79 -16.38 -15.30
C LEU A 19 -11.37 -15.07 -14.74
N PHE A 20 -12.69 -14.97 -14.63
CA PHE A 20 -13.36 -13.79 -14.09
C PHE A 20 -13.02 -13.55 -12.62
N ILE A 21 -13.03 -14.59 -11.77
CA ILE A 21 -12.62 -14.48 -10.36
C ILE A 21 -11.15 -14.09 -10.26
N PHE A 22 -10.27 -14.70 -11.07
CA PHE A 22 -8.86 -14.34 -11.12
C PHE A 22 -8.67 -12.87 -11.51
N LEU A 23 -9.38 -12.40 -12.53
CA LEU A 23 -9.36 -11.00 -12.95
C LEU A 23 -9.81 -10.07 -11.81
N ALA A 24 -10.95 -10.37 -11.17
CA ALA A 24 -11.46 -9.60 -10.06
C ALA A 24 -10.46 -9.58 -8.89
N PHE A 25 -9.85 -10.72 -8.57
CA PHE A 25 -8.81 -10.83 -7.55
C PHE A 25 -7.63 -9.90 -7.84
N VAL A 26 -7.08 -9.93 -9.07
CA VAL A 26 -5.98 -9.04 -9.47
C VAL A 26 -6.41 -7.57 -9.40
N TRP A 27 -7.64 -7.26 -9.81
CA TRP A 27 -8.21 -5.92 -9.72
C TRP A 27 -8.26 -5.43 -8.26
N PHE A 28 -8.84 -6.21 -7.36
CA PHE A 28 -8.85 -5.91 -5.92
C PHE A 28 -7.45 -5.82 -5.32
N TRP A 29 -6.53 -6.69 -5.76
CA TRP A 29 -5.15 -6.68 -5.30
C TRP A 29 -4.38 -5.44 -5.79
N ALA A 30 -4.65 -4.95 -7.00
CA ALA A 30 -4.08 -3.71 -7.50
C ALA A 30 -4.56 -2.48 -6.70
N PHE A 31 -5.79 -2.51 -6.21
CA PHE A 31 -6.30 -1.47 -5.30
C PHE A 31 -5.87 -1.66 -3.85
N ARG A 32 -5.23 -2.78 -3.46
CA ARG A 32 -4.65 -2.94 -2.12
C ARG A 32 -3.60 -1.83 -1.94
N PRO A 33 -3.87 -0.83 -1.09
CA PRO A 33 -2.96 0.30 -0.91
C PRO A 33 -1.83 -0.14 0.02
N GLY A 34 -0.91 -0.97 -0.48
CA GLY A 34 0.20 -1.50 0.31
C GLY A 34 1.40 -0.55 0.42
N SER A 35 1.48 0.50 -0.42
CA SER A 35 2.66 1.37 -0.54
C SER A 35 2.39 2.83 -0.20
N ARG A 36 1.19 3.19 0.28
CA ARG A 36 0.88 4.59 0.62
C ARG A 36 1.74 5.10 1.77
N ASP A 37 2.10 4.22 2.72
CA ASP A 37 2.90 4.59 3.88
C ASP A 37 4.39 4.85 3.53
N LEU A 38 4.96 4.07 2.60
CA LEU A 38 6.38 4.23 2.22
C LEU A 38 6.60 5.43 1.30
N HIS A 39 5.60 5.81 0.48
CA HIS A 39 5.67 7.01 -0.34
C HIS A 39 5.45 8.30 0.47
N ASP A 40 4.61 8.26 1.51
CA ASP A 40 4.47 9.38 2.45
C ASP A 40 5.76 9.60 3.24
N ASP A 41 6.43 8.53 3.70
CA ASP A 41 7.70 8.68 4.44
C ASP A 41 8.82 9.25 3.55
N ALA A 42 8.93 8.80 2.29
CA ALA A 42 9.91 9.32 1.33
C ALA A 42 9.65 10.78 0.94
N ALA A 43 8.39 11.20 0.82
CA ALA A 43 8.04 12.60 0.56
C ALA A 43 8.39 13.50 1.76
N ASN A 44 8.31 12.97 2.98
CA ASN A 44 8.57 13.72 4.21
C ASN A 44 10.07 13.81 4.57
N VAL A 45 10.95 13.07 3.90
CA VAL A 45 12.42 13.16 4.11
C VAL A 45 12.96 14.56 3.81
N ILE A 46 12.46 15.22 2.76
CA ILE A 46 12.94 16.55 2.36
C ILE A 46 12.42 17.63 3.33
N PHE A 47 11.22 17.46 3.87
CA PHE A 47 10.59 18.41 4.80
C PHE A 47 10.96 18.19 6.27
N ARG A 48 11.56 17.04 6.64
CA ARG A 48 12.06 16.77 8.00
C ARG A 48 13.12 17.74 8.52
N HIS A 49 13.65 18.61 7.66
CA HIS A 49 14.64 19.63 8.01
C HIS A 49 14.09 21.07 7.91
N GLU A 50 12.78 21.24 7.69
CA GLU A 50 12.12 22.56 7.69
C GLU A 50 11.93 23.10 9.13
N ASP A 51 11.72 22.22 10.10
CA ASP A 51 11.88 22.55 11.51
C ASP A 51 13.39 22.66 11.76
N GLY A 52 13.88 23.90 11.77
CA GLY A 52 15.29 24.27 11.80
C GLY A 52 16.16 23.53 12.83
N PRO A 53 17.49 23.67 12.73
CA PRO A 53 18.46 22.83 13.43
C PRO A 53 18.07 22.68 14.90
N VAL A 54 18.06 21.43 15.40
CA VAL A 54 17.92 21.13 16.82
C VAL A 54 18.84 22.07 17.57
N ASN A 55 18.23 23.03 18.26
CA ASN A 55 18.93 23.86 19.21
C ASN A 55 19.31 22.93 20.34
N ASP A 56 20.50 22.35 20.21
CA ASP A 56 21.20 21.70 21.30
C ASP A 56 21.36 22.76 22.39
N THR A 57 20.37 22.81 23.27
CA THR A 57 20.30 23.70 24.43
C THR A 57 21.33 23.30 25.48
N THR A 58 22.18 22.32 25.17
CA THR A 58 23.40 21.97 25.92
C THR A 58 24.55 22.92 25.61
N LYS A 59 24.31 24.24 25.55
CA LYS A 59 25.37 25.22 25.83
C LYS A 59 25.35 25.53 27.32
N GLY A 60 26.17 24.79 28.08
CA GLY A 60 26.64 25.21 29.39
C GLY A 60 27.45 26.51 29.27
N PRO A 61 27.43 27.40 30.28
CA PRO A 61 27.86 28.80 30.20
C PRO A 61 29.39 29.04 30.12
N GLU A 62 30.17 28.15 29.52
CA GLU A 62 31.63 28.09 29.74
C GLU A 62 32.50 28.86 28.73
N ALA A 63 31.92 29.53 27.73
CA ALA A 63 32.68 30.19 26.66
C ALA A 63 32.69 31.74 26.74
N GLN A 64 32.61 32.33 27.94
CA GLN A 64 32.65 33.80 28.13
C GLN A 64 33.93 34.33 28.78
N ASN A 65 34.93 33.48 29.05
CA ASN A 65 36.21 33.92 29.64
C ASN A 65 37.40 33.30 28.89
N GLU A 66 37.66 33.75 27.67
CA GLU A 66 38.99 33.65 27.04
C GLU A 66 39.33 34.99 26.36
#